data_AF-A0A1L9C4I5-F1
#
_entry.id   AF-A0A1L9C4I5-F1
#
_cell.length_a   1.000
_cell.length_b   1.000
_cell.length_c   1.000
_cell.angle_alpha   90.00
_cell.angle_beta   90.00
_cell.angle_gamma   90.00
#
_symmetry.space_group_name_H-M   'P 1'
#
loop_
_entity.id
_entity.type
_entity.pdbx_description
1 polymer ?
#
loop_
_entity_poly.entity_id
_entity_poly.type
_entity_poly.pdbx_seq_one_letter_code
_entity_poly.pdbx_strand_id
1 'polypeptide(L)'
;MTINGSSSTAGKGEVNIAVTSDNRPFVLYPNTSISTLRTNPVTSDKIYIYIESEYYDAWANYAESMVYTNAEKDDVNKTAIIELDVIPPMGTTTLTNQIKIGAVNSSNTLPIYDFFMSLKAAGSQDLNPSNYEIKAISGTKTLIYSLSKSGGNDQLEIEVTYKDTSLDSNYVEYWEGEDVFQVNEGESTVDFLNDSFVMKYDPPNNNGADPDFSWDTPGDTTELPDVVIEDDGNTSFSLNDLTQHYLKLMTKDGPVVFNINSHGNSDPVDYDTSSVTIDYDVKAGGITYLHVTQNELNIDIIE
;
A
#
# COMPACT_ATOMS: atom_id res chain seq x y z
N MET A 1 -29.03 11.38 6.88
CA MET A 1 -29.38 12.81 6.74
C MET A 1 -30.89 12.89 6.69
N THR A 2 -31.50 13.80 7.46
CA THR A 2 -32.94 14.07 7.38
C THR A 2 -33.14 15.46 6.80
N ILE A 3 -33.92 15.58 5.74
CA ILE A 3 -34.23 16.83 5.05
C ILE A 3 -35.71 17.15 5.29
N ASN A 4 -36.00 18.30 5.89
CA ASN A 4 -37.35 18.79 6.09
C ASN A 4 -37.60 20.02 5.22
N GLY A 5 -38.70 20.04 4.48
CA GLY A 5 -39.13 21.19 3.70
C GLY A 5 -40.54 20.99 3.15
N SER A 6 -41.35 22.04 3.17
CA SER A 6 -42.74 22.01 2.66
C SER A 6 -43.05 23.15 1.69
N SER A 7 -42.04 23.93 1.32
CA SER A 7 -42.19 25.12 0.47
C SER A 7 -42.18 24.75 -1.01
N SER A 8 -43.09 25.35 -1.78
CA SER A 8 -43.19 25.15 -3.23
C SER A 8 -43.31 26.49 -3.94
N THR A 9 -42.69 26.60 -5.12
CA THR A 9 -42.81 27.77 -6.00
C THR A 9 -43.19 27.33 -7.41
N ALA A 10 -43.94 28.17 -8.12
CA ALA A 10 -44.41 27.89 -9.48
C ALA A 10 -44.27 29.15 -10.35
N GLY A 11 -43.73 28.99 -11.56
CA GLY A 11 -43.48 30.09 -12.50
C GLY A 11 -42.18 29.90 -13.28
N LYS A 12 -41.79 30.91 -14.08
CA LYS A 12 -40.46 31.01 -14.68
C LYS A 12 -39.73 32.15 -13.99
N GLY A 13 -38.72 31.84 -13.19
CA GLY A 13 -37.92 32.82 -12.44
C GLY A 13 -36.78 32.13 -11.69
N GLU A 14 -35.83 32.92 -11.19
CA GLU A 14 -34.83 32.45 -10.23
C GLU A 14 -35.46 32.35 -8.84
N VAL A 15 -35.08 31.31 -8.09
CA VAL A 15 -35.61 31.02 -6.76
C VAL A 15 -34.42 30.83 -5.84
N ASN A 16 -34.42 31.52 -4.70
CA ASN A 16 -33.39 31.31 -3.68
C ASN A 16 -33.84 30.17 -2.76
N ILE A 17 -32.94 29.21 -2.55
CA ILE A 17 -33.13 28.11 -1.60
C ILE A 17 -32.18 28.35 -0.44
N ALA A 18 -32.73 28.45 0.78
CA ALA A 18 -31.96 28.44 2.00
C ALA A 18 -31.91 27.01 2.55
N VAL A 19 -30.71 26.54 2.83
CA VAL A 19 -30.49 25.31 3.60
C VAL A 19 -29.90 25.73 4.94
N THR A 20 -30.61 25.44 6.02
CA THR A 20 -30.19 25.77 7.38
C THR A 20 -30.14 24.52 8.24
N SER A 21 -29.33 24.57 9.30
CA SER A 21 -29.27 23.54 10.33
C SER A 21 -29.09 24.23 11.67
N ASP A 22 -29.92 23.88 12.64
CA ASP A 22 -29.90 24.40 14.01
C ASP A 22 -29.46 23.33 15.02
N ASN A 23 -29.22 22.09 14.59
CA ASN A 23 -28.85 21.00 15.47
C ASN A 23 -27.33 20.76 15.52
N ARG A 24 -26.85 20.34 16.69
CA ARG A 24 -25.47 19.84 16.82
C ARG A 24 -25.42 18.44 16.21
N PRO A 25 -24.41 18.14 15.36
CA PRO A 25 -24.23 16.81 14.80
C PRO A 25 -24.21 15.74 15.90
N PHE A 26 -25.08 14.73 15.76
CA PHE A 26 -25.08 13.60 16.69
C PHE A 26 -24.11 12.53 16.20
N VAL A 27 -23.09 12.23 17.01
CA VAL A 27 -22.05 11.23 16.67
C VAL A 27 -22.61 9.82 16.83
N LEU A 28 -22.80 9.13 15.70
CA LEU A 28 -23.23 7.74 15.66
C LEU A 28 -22.05 6.77 15.78
N TYR A 29 -20.88 7.13 15.26
CA TYR A 29 -19.71 6.26 15.28
C TYR A 29 -18.39 7.02 15.06
N PRO A 30 -17.31 6.74 15.79
CA PRO A 30 -17.25 5.84 16.94
C PRO A 30 -18.04 6.41 18.13
N ASN A 31 -18.63 5.53 18.94
CA ASN A 31 -19.41 5.93 20.11
C ASN A 31 -19.38 4.84 21.19
N THR A 32 -18.33 4.85 21.99
CA THR A 32 -18.09 3.86 23.04
C THR A 32 -19.09 3.94 24.20
N SER A 33 -19.76 5.08 24.37
CA SER A 33 -20.85 5.26 25.34
C SER A 33 -22.10 4.46 24.98
N ILE A 34 -22.34 4.20 23.69
CA ILE A 34 -23.42 3.31 23.23
C ILE A 34 -22.96 1.84 23.29
N SER A 35 -21.72 1.56 22.87
CA SER A 35 -21.13 0.22 22.94
C SER A 35 -19.61 0.30 22.88
N THR A 36 -18.92 -0.41 23.77
CA THR A 36 -17.44 -0.46 23.80
C THR A 36 -16.81 -1.01 22.52
N LEU A 37 -17.59 -1.67 21.66
CA LEU A 37 -17.14 -2.18 20.35
C LEU A 37 -17.22 -1.12 19.24
N ARG A 38 -17.86 0.03 19.47
CA ARG A 38 -17.95 1.14 18.52
C ARG A 38 -16.73 2.05 18.63
N THR A 39 -15.55 1.47 18.47
CA THR A 39 -14.26 2.18 18.34
C THR A 39 -13.94 2.43 16.88
N ASN A 40 -12.96 3.28 16.59
CA ASN A 40 -12.58 3.54 15.20
C ASN A 40 -12.01 2.25 14.53
N PRO A 41 -12.42 1.89 13.31
CA PRO A 41 -12.09 0.61 12.68
C PRO A 41 -10.80 0.66 11.86
N VAL A 42 -9.99 1.70 12.03
CA VAL A 42 -8.72 1.91 11.30
C VAL A 42 -7.61 0.94 11.69
N THR A 43 -7.91 -0.05 12.53
CA THR A 43 -7.05 -1.22 12.74
C THR A 43 -7.37 -2.36 11.77
N SER A 44 -8.47 -2.26 11.02
CA SER A 44 -8.89 -3.25 10.02
C SER A 44 -8.28 -2.94 8.65
N ASP A 45 -8.08 -3.95 7.82
CA ASP A 45 -7.56 -3.78 6.46
C ASP A 45 -8.51 -3.03 5.53
N LYS A 46 -9.79 -3.30 5.68
CA LYS A 46 -10.90 -2.75 4.90
C LYS A 46 -12.07 -2.48 5.80
N ILE A 47 -12.85 -1.46 5.47
CA ILE A 47 -14.11 -1.14 6.14
C ILE A 47 -15.23 -1.28 5.12
N TYR A 48 -16.24 -2.08 5.47
CA TYR A 48 -17.46 -2.19 4.68
C TYR A 48 -18.57 -1.37 5.35
N ILE A 49 -19.18 -0.46 4.60
CA ILE A 49 -20.33 0.32 5.01
C ILE A 49 -21.52 -0.08 4.13
N TYR A 50 -22.58 -0.55 4.78
CA TYR A 50 -23.84 -0.88 4.13
C TYR A 50 -24.82 0.28 4.36
N ILE A 51 -25.29 0.92 3.28
CA ILE A 51 -26.25 2.02 3.32
C ILE A 51 -27.53 1.59 2.60
N GLU A 52 -28.53 1.17 3.37
CA GLU A 52 -29.88 0.94 2.86
C GLU A 52 -30.59 2.29 2.67
N SER A 53 -31.02 2.60 1.45
CA SER A 53 -31.58 3.91 1.09
C SER A 53 -32.37 3.83 -0.22
N GLU A 54 -33.44 4.61 -0.36
CA GLU A 54 -34.10 4.78 -1.67
C GLU A 54 -33.19 5.45 -2.72
N TYR A 55 -32.14 6.13 -2.27
CA TYR A 55 -31.11 6.80 -3.08
C TYR A 55 -29.77 6.05 -3.03
N TYR A 56 -29.80 4.73 -2.87
CA TYR A 56 -28.58 3.91 -2.78
C TYR A 56 -27.68 4.07 -4.02
N ASP A 57 -28.26 4.30 -5.20
CA ASP A 57 -27.55 4.58 -6.43
C ASP A 57 -26.69 5.85 -6.32
N ALA A 58 -27.24 6.93 -5.76
CA ALA A 58 -26.53 8.18 -5.52
C ALA A 58 -25.44 8.03 -4.47
N TRP A 59 -25.67 7.24 -3.41
CA TRP A 59 -24.64 6.94 -2.41
C TRP A 59 -23.48 6.14 -3.00
N ALA A 60 -23.77 5.12 -3.79
CA ALA A 60 -22.75 4.34 -4.49
C ALA A 60 -21.97 5.21 -5.48
N ASN A 61 -22.64 6.06 -6.27
CA ASN A 61 -21.96 6.97 -7.20
C ASN A 61 -21.09 8.02 -6.48
N TYR A 62 -21.56 8.54 -5.33
CA TYR A 62 -20.75 9.44 -4.50
C TYR A 62 -19.52 8.71 -3.95
N ALA A 63 -19.70 7.47 -3.48
CA ALA A 63 -18.60 6.63 -3.04
C ALA A 63 -17.60 6.36 -4.18
N GLU A 64 -18.03 5.95 -5.37
CA GLU A 64 -17.15 5.77 -6.54
C GLU A 64 -16.37 7.03 -6.93
N SER A 65 -16.87 8.23 -6.58
CA SER A 65 -16.15 9.48 -6.84
C SER A 65 -14.96 9.74 -5.91
N MET A 66 -14.85 8.97 -4.82
CA MET A 66 -13.75 9.08 -3.86
C MET A 66 -12.58 8.15 -4.25
N VAL A 67 -11.36 8.55 -3.90
CA VAL A 67 -10.14 7.76 -4.10
C VAL A 67 -10.05 6.82 -2.90
N TYR A 68 -9.95 5.49 -3.09
CA TYR A 68 -9.98 4.41 -2.05
C TYR A 68 -11.33 3.89 -1.57
N THR A 69 -12.33 4.09 -2.41
CA THR A 69 -13.68 3.60 -2.18
C THR A 69 -14.09 2.77 -3.38
N ASN A 70 -14.35 1.49 -3.15
CA ASN A 70 -15.12 0.71 -4.11
C ASN A 70 -16.58 0.74 -3.66
N ALA A 71 -17.52 0.79 -4.60
CA ALA A 71 -18.93 0.73 -4.27
C ALA A 71 -19.64 -0.30 -5.14
N GLU A 72 -20.47 -1.11 -4.51
CA GLU A 72 -21.38 -2.02 -5.18
C GLU A 72 -22.82 -1.64 -4.88
N LYS A 73 -23.71 -1.97 -5.81
CA LYS A 73 -25.15 -1.72 -5.72
C LYS A 73 -25.87 -3.04 -5.56
N ASP A 74 -26.57 -3.20 -4.44
CA ASP A 74 -27.55 -4.25 -4.25
C ASP A 74 -28.94 -3.67 -4.57
N ASP A 75 -29.34 -3.78 -5.83
CA ASP A 75 -30.62 -3.25 -6.33
C ASP A 75 -31.83 -3.95 -5.68
N VAL A 76 -31.68 -5.21 -5.27
CA VAL A 76 -32.78 -6.00 -4.66
C VAL A 76 -33.12 -5.45 -3.28
N ASN A 77 -32.10 -5.13 -2.50
CA ASN A 77 -32.26 -4.61 -1.14
C ASN A 77 -32.12 -3.09 -1.06
N LYS A 78 -32.04 -2.38 -2.21
CA LYS A 78 -31.81 -0.93 -2.29
C LYS A 78 -30.67 -0.47 -1.37
N THR A 79 -29.53 -1.16 -1.46
CA THR A 79 -28.39 -0.95 -0.57
C THR A 79 -27.14 -0.60 -1.36
N ALA A 80 -26.44 0.43 -0.93
CA ALA A 80 -25.09 0.75 -1.39
C ALA A 80 -24.09 0.07 -0.45
N ILE A 81 -23.16 -0.69 -1.01
CA ILE A 81 -22.11 -1.39 -0.28
C ILE A 81 -20.81 -0.66 -0.59
N ILE A 82 -20.30 0.10 0.37
CA ILE A 82 -19.07 0.88 0.21
C ILE A 82 -17.93 0.15 0.91
N GLU A 83 -16.88 -0.15 0.17
CA GLU A 83 -15.63 -0.70 0.67
C GLU A 83 -14.59 0.42 0.73
N LEU A 84 -13.95 0.60 1.89
CA LEU A 84 -12.94 1.63 2.13
C LEU A 84 -11.62 0.97 2.50
N ASP A 85 -10.53 1.39 1.86
CA ASP A 85 -9.19 1.02 2.29
C ASP A 85 -8.72 1.87 3.46
N VAL A 86 -8.14 1.20 4.46
CA VAL A 86 -7.51 1.83 5.62
C VAL A 86 -6.02 1.97 5.35
N ILE A 87 -5.46 3.13 5.72
CA ILE A 87 -4.00 3.36 5.62
C ILE A 87 -3.30 2.53 6.70
N PRO A 88 -2.41 1.58 6.34
CA PRO A 88 -1.62 0.84 7.32
C PRO A 88 -0.75 1.76 8.17
N PRO A 89 -0.43 1.38 9.42
CA PRO A 89 0.44 2.18 10.29
C PRO A 89 1.85 2.30 9.70
N MET A 90 2.47 3.47 9.88
CA MET A 90 3.86 3.78 9.50
C MET A 90 4.77 3.93 10.72
N GLY A 91 6.06 4.02 10.46
CA GLY A 91 7.12 4.17 11.44
C GLY A 91 7.74 2.83 11.82
N THR A 92 8.41 2.81 12.97
CA THR A 92 9.11 1.62 13.46
C THR A 92 8.17 0.71 14.26
N THR A 93 8.14 -0.57 13.89
CA THR A 93 7.46 -1.64 14.64
C THR A 93 8.38 -2.85 14.80
N THR A 94 8.09 -3.71 15.78
CA THR A 94 8.66 -5.06 15.86
C THR A 94 8.38 -5.82 14.57
N LEU A 95 9.37 -6.58 14.10
CA LEU A 95 9.24 -7.35 12.87
C LEU A 95 8.19 -8.43 13.04
N THR A 96 7.31 -8.55 12.05
CA THR A 96 6.32 -9.60 11.93
C THR A 96 6.55 -10.38 10.65
N ASN A 97 5.92 -11.54 10.51
CA ASN A 97 5.94 -12.30 9.25
C ASN A 97 5.12 -11.63 8.13
N GLN A 98 4.40 -10.55 8.44
CA GLN A 98 3.62 -9.81 7.47
C GLN A 98 3.62 -8.31 7.77
N ILE A 99 3.91 -7.50 6.74
CA ILE A 99 3.86 -6.04 6.80
C ILE A 99 2.97 -5.57 5.65
N LYS A 100 2.22 -4.49 5.86
CA LYS A 100 1.33 -3.92 4.84
C LYS A 100 1.65 -2.45 4.62
N ILE A 101 1.65 -2.02 3.37
CA ILE A 101 1.65 -0.60 3.00
C ILE A 101 0.45 -0.27 2.12
N GLY A 102 -0.03 0.95 2.26
CA GLY A 102 -1.07 1.50 1.39
C GLY A 102 -0.50 1.88 0.03
N ALA A 103 -1.38 2.25 -0.91
CA ALA A 103 -0.93 2.77 -2.18
C ALA A 103 -0.24 4.13 -2.00
N VAL A 104 0.86 4.35 -2.73
CA VAL A 104 1.67 5.57 -2.61
C VAL A 104 1.20 6.69 -3.53
N ASN A 105 1.56 7.92 -3.19
CA ASN A 105 1.38 9.10 -4.02
C ASN A 105 2.29 9.04 -5.24
N SER A 106 1.77 8.53 -6.36
CA SER A 106 2.52 8.40 -7.61
C SER A 106 2.99 9.72 -8.24
N SER A 107 2.46 10.87 -7.78
CA SER A 107 2.95 12.19 -8.21
C SER A 107 4.27 12.58 -7.54
N ASN A 108 4.61 11.96 -6.41
CA ASN A 108 5.90 12.10 -5.77
C ASN A 108 6.87 11.11 -6.43
N THR A 109 8.04 11.60 -6.86
CA THR A 109 9.05 10.77 -7.52
C THR A 109 9.68 9.75 -6.57
N LEU A 110 9.79 10.10 -5.28
CA LEU A 110 10.35 9.25 -4.22
C LEU A 110 9.34 9.17 -3.08
N PRO A 111 8.27 8.38 -3.24
CA PRO A 111 7.20 8.31 -2.25
C PRO A 111 7.56 7.46 -1.03
N ILE A 112 8.61 6.64 -1.05
CA ILE A 112 9.07 5.92 0.14
C ILE A 112 10.15 6.76 0.83
N TYR A 113 9.98 7.08 2.10
CA TYR A 113 10.88 7.95 2.86
C TYR A 113 11.84 7.16 3.75
N ASP A 114 11.34 6.11 4.39
CA ASP A 114 12.12 5.19 5.18
C ASP A 114 11.68 3.77 4.83
N PHE A 115 12.63 2.88 4.55
CA PHE A 115 12.36 1.45 4.47
C PHE A 115 13.62 0.67 4.81
N PHE A 116 13.69 0.17 6.05
CA PHE A 116 14.79 -0.69 6.48
C PHE A 116 14.33 -1.72 7.51
N MET A 117 15.04 -2.84 7.56
CA MET A 117 14.88 -3.87 8.58
C MET A 117 16.14 -3.98 9.42
N SER A 118 15.99 -3.89 10.74
CA SER A 118 17.04 -4.26 11.70
C SER A 118 16.81 -5.71 12.10
N LEU A 119 17.64 -6.60 11.57
CA LEU A 119 17.55 -8.04 11.76
C LEU A 119 18.49 -8.48 12.87
N LYS A 120 17.99 -9.33 13.76
CA LYS A 120 18.77 -9.99 14.81
C LYS A 120 18.68 -11.48 14.69
N ALA A 121 19.78 -12.16 14.98
CA ALA A 121 19.82 -13.61 14.89
C ALA A 121 19.01 -14.30 16.00
N ALA A 122 18.38 -15.42 15.66
CA ALA A 122 17.65 -16.26 16.60
C ALA A 122 18.58 -17.02 17.54
N GLY A 123 18.54 -16.69 18.83
CA GLY A 123 19.31 -17.38 19.87
C GLY A 123 20.82 -17.13 19.77
N SER A 124 21.63 -18.19 19.92
CA SER A 124 23.10 -18.10 19.84
C SER A 124 23.65 -18.43 18.45
N GLN A 125 22.79 -18.49 17.44
CA GLN A 125 23.22 -18.70 16.05
C GLN A 125 23.58 -17.34 15.45
N ASP A 126 24.57 -17.29 14.56
CA ASP A 126 24.83 -16.09 13.76
C ASP A 126 23.68 -15.88 12.76
N LEU A 127 23.49 -14.64 12.29
CA LEU A 127 22.51 -14.31 11.26
C LEU A 127 22.93 -14.96 9.93
N ASN A 128 22.35 -16.13 9.63
CA ASN A 128 22.79 -17.00 8.53
C ASN A 128 21.60 -17.47 7.66
N PRO A 129 20.95 -16.55 6.93
CA PRO A 129 19.90 -16.91 5.99
C PRO A 129 20.48 -17.61 4.75
N SER A 130 19.87 -18.73 4.38
CA SER A 130 20.14 -19.38 3.09
C SER A 130 19.32 -18.78 1.95
N ASN A 131 18.09 -18.36 2.24
CA ASN A 131 17.18 -17.65 1.35
C ASN A 131 16.02 -17.08 2.19
N TYR A 132 16.27 -15.95 2.85
CA TYR A 132 15.27 -15.22 3.62
C TYR A 132 14.55 -14.26 2.68
N GLU A 133 13.31 -14.61 2.33
CA GLU A 133 12.52 -13.88 1.35
C GLU A 133 11.60 -12.85 2.02
N ILE A 134 11.66 -11.63 1.54
CA ILE A 134 10.70 -10.57 1.80
C ILE A 134 9.90 -10.39 0.51
N LYS A 135 8.74 -11.06 0.44
CA LYS A 135 7.90 -11.15 -0.76
C LYS A 135 6.71 -10.21 -0.67
N ALA A 136 6.77 -9.11 -1.40
CA ALA A 136 5.67 -8.17 -1.57
C ALA A 136 4.71 -8.63 -2.68
N ILE A 137 3.40 -8.54 -2.43
CA ILE A 137 2.35 -8.90 -3.40
C ILE A 137 1.30 -7.79 -3.46
N SER A 138 0.89 -7.43 -4.68
CA SER A 138 -0.26 -6.55 -4.96
C SER A 138 -0.84 -6.95 -6.31
N GLY A 139 -2.11 -7.38 -6.34
CA GLY A 139 -2.75 -7.84 -7.58
C GLY A 139 -1.96 -8.94 -8.30
N THR A 140 -1.53 -8.67 -9.53
CA THR A 140 -0.71 -9.57 -10.36
C THR A 140 0.79 -9.37 -10.19
N LYS A 141 1.20 -8.35 -9.42
CA LYS A 141 2.57 -7.91 -9.24
C LYS A 141 3.20 -8.54 -8.00
N THR A 142 4.45 -8.96 -8.12
CA THR A 142 5.24 -9.48 -7.00
C THR A 142 6.64 -8.91 -7.04
N LEU A 143 7.12 -8.41 -5.91
CA LEU A 143 8.50 -8.00 -5.68
C LEU A 143 9.10 -8.87 -4.58
N ILE A 144 10.30 -9.39 -4.77
CA ILE A 144 10.97 -10.28 -3.83
C ILE A 144 12.34 -9.71 -3.56
N TYR A 145 12.65 -9.47 -2.28
CA TYR A 145 14.02 -9.31 -1.81
C TYR A 145 14.46 -10.63 -1.18
N SER A 146 15.49 -11.24 -1.73
CA SER A 146 16.08 -12.49 -1.23
C SER A 146 17.38 -12.15 -0.52
N LEU A 147 17.46 -12.43 0.78
CA LEU A 147 18.68 -12.26 1.57
C LEU A 147 19.34 -13.62 1.76
N SER A 148 20.61 -13.70 1.40
CA SER A 148 21.43 -14.88 1.57
C SER A 148 22.77 -14.50 2.17
N LYS A 149 23.47 -15.45 2.76
CA LYS A 149 24.79 -15.24 3.33
C LYS A 149 25.88 -15.33 2.26
N SER A 150 26.84 -14.40 2.30
CA SER A 150 28.00 -14.38 1.42
C SER A 150 29.33 -14.45 2.15
N GLY A 151 30.34 -15.05 1.51
CA GLY A 151 31.77 -14.84 1.83
C GLY A 151 32.28 -15.20 3.23
N GLY A 152 31.44 -15.64 4.17
CA GLY A 152 31.79 -15.86 5.59
C GLY A 152 30.59 -15.61 6.51
N ASN A 153 30.76 -15.63 7.84
CA ASN A 153 29.67 -15.43 8.83
C ASN A 153 29.11 -14.00 8.90
N ASP A 154 29.76 -13.03 8.25
CA ASP A 154 29.63 -11.63 8.62
C ASP A 154 29.00 -10.75 7.51
N GLN A 155 28.41 -11.34 6.46
CA GLN A 155 27.90 -10.61 5.30
C GLN A 155 26.60 -11.21 4.75
N LEU A 156 25.67 -10.32 4.35
CA LEU A 156 24.45 -10.67 3.62
C LEU A 156 24.49 -10.09 2.21
N GLU A 157 24.26 -10.93 1.21
CA GLU A 157 23.92 -10.55 -0.15
C GLU A 157 22.40 -10.34 -0.27
N ILE A 158 22.02 -9.56 -1.28
CA ILE A 158 20.62 -9.33 -1.63
C ILE A 158 20.41 -9.53 -3.13
N GLU A 159 19.33 -10.20 -3.47
CA GLU A 159 18.81 -10.29 -4.84
C GLU A 159 17.41 -9.67 -4.86
N VAL A 160 17.07 -8.98 -5.95
CA VAL A 160 15.75 -8.37 -6.16
C VAL A 160 15.11 -8.98 -7.40
N THR A 161 13.91 -9.51 -7.25
CA THR A 161 13.11 -10.05 -8.36
C THR A 161 11.78 -9.33 -8.44
N TYR A 162 11.42 -8.85 -9.63
CA TYR A 162 10.08 -8.32 -9.91
C TYR A 162 9.39 -9.11 -11.02
N LYS A 163 8.08 -9.32 -10.88
CA LYS A 163 7.23 -9.99 -11.88
C LYS A 163 5.83 -9.39 -11.90
N ASP A 164 5.20 -9.38 -13.08
CA ASP A 164 3.78 -9.07 -13.26
C ASP A 164 3.12 -10.14 -14.14
N THR A 165 2.26 -10.96 -13.53
CA THR A 165 1.59 -12.05 -14.26
C THR A 165 0.46 -11.60 -15.18
N SER A 166 0.16 -10.29 -15.27
CA SER A 166 -0.85 -9.76 -16.20
C SER A 166 -0.40 -9.81 -17.67
N LEU A 167 0.92 -9.79 -17.92
CA LEU A 167 1.49 -9.89 -19.26
C LEU A 167 1.71 -11.36 -19.67
N ASP A 168 2.58 -12.05 -18.94
CA ASP A 168 2.84 -13.50 -18.99
C ASP A 168 3.76 -13.88 -17.81
N SER A 169 3.79 -15.16 -17.41
CA SER A 169 4.63 -15.62 -16.28
C SER A 169 6.14 -15.58 -16.53
N ASN A 170 6.58 -15.42 -17.78
CA ASN A 170 7.99 -15.37 -18.16
C ASN A 170 8.58 -13.94 -18.07
N TYR A 171 7.76 -12.93 -17.80
CA TYR A 171 8.17 -11.54 -17.65
C TYR A 171 8.69 -11.33 -16.23
N VAL A 172 10.01 -11.36 -16.07
CA VAL A 172 10.69 -11.30 -14.79
C VAL A 172 11.93 -10.42 -14.94
N GLU A 173 12.06 -9.43 -14.08
CA GLU A 173 13.29 -8.65 -13.92
C GLU A 173 14.02 -9.11 -12.66
N TYR A 174 15.32 -9.25 -12.79
CA TYR A 174 16.19 -9.80 -11.75
C TYR A 174 17.44 -8.94 -11.60
N TRP A 175 17.80 -8.68 -10.34
CA TRP A 175 18.91 -7.82 -9.97
C TRP A 175 19.73 -8.48 -8.86
N GLU A 176 21.04 -8.44 -9.02
CA GLU A 176 22.00 -8.95 -8.05
C GLU A 176 22.70 -7.80 -7.35
N GLY A 177 22.83 -7.87 -6.03
CA GLY A 177 23.65 -6.92 -5.28
C GLY A 177 25.14 -7.12 -5.59
N GLU A 178 25.82 -6.05 -6.00
CA GLU A 178 27.29 -6.06 -6.07
C GLU A 178 27.93 -5.77 -4.70
N ASP A 179 27.17 -5.14 -3.81
CA ASP A 179 27.53 -4.85 -2.43
C ASP A 179 26.93 -5.87 -1.46
N VAL A 180 27.34 -5.79 -0.20
CA VAL A 180 26.86 -6.67 0.88
C VAL A 180 26.55 -5.88 2.15
N PHE A 181 25.52 -6.29 2.89
CA PHE A 181 25.23 -5.78 4.22
C PHE A 181 26.13 -6.46 5.25
N GLN A 182 26.77 -5.68 6.12
CA GLN A 182 27.64 -6.24 7.16
C GLN A 182 26.81 -6.77 8.34
N VAL A 183 27.13 -7.98 8.79
CA VAL A 183 26.60 -8.57 10.01
C VAL A 183 27.60 -8.34 11.14
N ASN A 184 27.15 -7.68 12.21
CA ASN A 184 27.96 -7.40 13.39
C ASN A 184 27.28 -8.04 14.60
N GLU A 185 27.97 -8.98 15.25
CA GLU A 185 27.47 -9.66 16.47
C GLU A 185 26.07 -10.31 16.29
N GLY A 186 25.80 -10.87 15.10
CA GLY A 186 24.51 -11.48 14.77
C GLY A 186 23.40 -10.48 14.42
N GLU A 187 23.75 -9.21 14.21
CA GLU A 187 22.81 -8.15 13.82
C GLU A 187 23.18 -7.54 12.46
N SER A 188 22.18 -7.19 11.66
CA SER A 188 22.37 -6.48 10.39
C SER A 188 21.23 -5.49 10.15
N THR A 189 21.53 -4.35 9.54
CA THR A 189 20.52 -3.42 9.03
C THR A 189 20.50 -3.51 7.52
N VAL A 190 19.36 -3.97 6.98
CA VAL A 190 19.09 -3.99 5.54
C VAL A 190 18.30 -2.73 5.22
N ASP A 191 18.98 -1.77 4.61
CA ASP A 191 18.39 -0.50 4.17
C ASP A 191 18.00 -0.58 2.70
N PHE A 192 16.70 -0.65 2.42
CA PHE A 192 16.15 -0.79 1.07
C PHE A 192 16.18 0.54 0.30
N LEU A 193 16.48 1.66 0.96
CA LEU A 193 16.63 2.97 0.34
C LEU A 193 18.11 3.42 0.28
N ASN A 194 19.04 2.48 0.33
CA ASN A 194 20.47 2.79 0.26
C ASN A 194 20.90 3.18 -1.17
N ASP A 195 21.09 4.48 -1.39
CA ASP A 195 21.58 5.07 -2.66
C ASP A 195 22.98 4.59 -3.08
N SER A 196 23.77 4.10 -2.12
CA SER A 196 25.14 3.62 -2.37
C SER A 196 25.23 2.11 -2.56
N PHE A 197 24.14 1.37 -2.38
CA PHE A 197 24.11 -0.08 -2.57
C PHE A 197 23.84 -0.39 -4.03
N VAL A 198 24.85 -0.87 -4.76
CA VAL A 198 24.77 -1.09 -6.20
C VAL A 198 24.08 -2.43 -6.49
N MET A 199 23.06 -2.35 -7.35
CA MET A 199 22.31 -3.48 -7.89
C MET A 199 22.56 -3.57 -9.38
N LYS A 200 22.97 -4.74 -9.85
CA LYS A 200 23.25 -5.01 -11.26
C LYS A 200 22.11 -5.81 -11.88
N TYR A 201 21.70 -5.40 -13.07
CA TYR A 201 20.72 -6.15 -13.85
C TYR A 201 21.33 -7.48 -14.32
N ASP A 202 20.68 -8.60 -14.00
CA ASP A 202 21.05 -9.92 -14.53
C ASP A 202 19.92 -10.46 -15.42
N PRO A 203 20.04 -10.31 -16.76
CA PRO A 203 18.98 -10.70 -17.67
C PRO A 203 18.76 -12.22 -17.66
N PRO A 204 17.51 -12.71 -17.67
CA PRO A 204 17.25 -14.15 -17.65
C PRO A 204 17.85 -14.86 -18.85
N ASN A 205 18.82 -15.75 -18.60
CA ASN A 205 19.61 -16.48 -19.59
C ASN A 205 18.79 -17.33 -20.61
N ASN A 206 17.48 -17.51 -20.42
CA ASN A 206 16.59 -18.22 -21.33
C ASN A 206 15.14 -17.71 -21.23
N ASN A 207 14.69 -16.92 -22.21
CA ASN A 207 13.28 -16.57 -22.47
C ASN A 207 12.50 -15.88 -21.32
N GLY A 208 13.05 -14.80 -20.76
CA GLY A 208 12.30 -13.66 -20.20
C GLY A 208 12.82 -12.42 -20.93
N ALA A 209 11.96 -11.48 -21.30
CA ALA A 209 12.23 -10.54 -22.38
C ALA A 209 13.19 -9.40 -21.99
N ASP A 210 13.49 -8.57 -23.01
CA ASP A 210 13.77 -7.12 -22.93
C ASP A 210 13.28 -6.54 -21.58
N PRO A 211 13.97 -5.62 -20.89
CA PRO A 211 13.50 -4.97 -19.65
C PRO A 211 12.03 -4.49 -19.75
N ASP A 212 11.12 -5.38 -19.39
CA ASP A 212 9.71 -5.30 -19.79
C ASP A 212 8.91 -4.42 -18.83
N PHE A 213 9.43 -4.23 -17.62
CA PHE A 213 8.88 -3.30 -16.64
C PHE A 213 9.64 -2.00 -16.78
N SER A 214 9.50 -1.43 -17.98
CA SER A 214 10.36 -0.35 -18.41
C SER A 214 10.18 0.89 -17.56
N TRP A 215 11.32 1.49 -17.32
CA TRP A 215 11.48 2.76 -16.69
C TRP A 215 11.24 3.81 -17.79
N ASP A 216 9.98 4.13 -18.07
CA ASP A 216 9.57 5.01 -19.17
C ASP A 216 8.35 5.85 -18.70
N THR A 217 7.63 6.44 -19.64
CA THR A 217 6.38 7.15 -19.45
C THR A 217 5.40 6.30 -18.62
N PRO A 218 4.74 6.89 -17.60
CA PRO A 218 3.87 6.13 -16.71
C PRO A 218 2.75 5.39 -17.43
N GLY A 219 2.67 4.08 -17.21
CA GLY A 219 1.66 3.17 -17.75
C GLY A 219 1.30 2.07 -16.75
N ASP A 220 0.62 1.00 -17.19
CA ASP A 220 0.21 -0.09 -16.31
C ASP A 220 1.40 -0.91 -15.79
N THR A 221 2.43 -1.04 -16.63
CA THR A 221 3.65 -1.84 -16.37
C THR A 221 4.92 -1.00 -16.33
N THR A 222 4.80 0.32 -16.53
CA THR A 222 5.93 1.25 -16.66
C THR A 222 5.80 2.43 -15.71
N GLU A 223 6.92 2.97 -15.23
CA GLU A 223 6.94 4.09 -14.28
C GLU A 223 8.24 4.89 -14.39
N LEU A 224 8.18 6.20 -14.10
CA LEU A 224 9.36 7.07 -14.10
C LEU A 224 10.40 6.63 -13.06
N PRO A 225 11.71 6.89 -13.29
CA PRO A 225 12.29 7.70 -14.39
C PRO A 225 12.27 7.02 -15.76
N ASP A 226 12.48 7.79 -16.84
CA ASP A 226 12.63 7.29 -18.22
C ASP A 226 14.10 6.94 -18.50
N VAL A 227 14.47 5.65 -18.39
CA VAL A 227 15.83 5.12 -18.58
C VAL A 227 15.80 3.83 -19.40
N VAL A 228 16.80 3.68 -20.26
CA VAL A 228 17.02 2.47 -21.04
C VAL A 228 17.88 1.50 -20.23
N ILE A 229 17.38 0.28 -20.04
CA ILE A 229 18.15 -0.84 -19.50
C ILE A 229 18.71 -1.62 -20.69
N GLU A 230 20.01 -1.82 -20.73
CA GLU A 230 20.65 -2.57 -21.82
C GLU A 230 20.63 -4.08 -21.49
N ASP A 231 20.25 -4.91 -22.47
CA ASP A 231 20.22 -6.38 -22.38
C ASP A 231 21.61 -7.03 -22.20
N ASP A 232 22.68 -6.23 -22.20
CA ASP A 232 24.05 -6.69 -22.03
C ASP A 232 24.43 -6.94 -20.56
N GLY A 233 23.50 -6.71 -19.62
CA GLY A 233 23.71 -6.88 -18.18
C GLY A 233 24.70 -5.88 -17.61
N ASN A 234 24.99 -4.77 -18.30
CA ASN A 234 25.91 -3.73 -17.85
C ASN A 234 25.17 -2.52 -17.26
N THR A 235 23.89 -2.68 -16.96
CA THR A 235 23.06 -1.66 -16.30
C THR A 235 23.06 -1.88 -14.80
N SER A 236 23.21 -0.79 -14.05
CA SER A 236 23.18 -0.81 -12.58
C SER A 236 22.38 0.37 -12.04
N PHE A 237 21.66 0.12 -10.95
CA PHE A 237 20.94 1.12 -10.18
C PHE A 237 21.23 0.97 -8.69
N SER A 238 20.84 1.95 -7.90
CA SER A 238 20.86 1.77 -6.44
C SER A 238 19.70 0.88 -5.98
N LEU A 239 19.84 0.26 -4.82
CA LEU A 239 18.72 -0.44 -4.18
C LEU A 239 17.54 0.51 -3.90
N ASN A 240 17.81 1.79 -3.64
CA ASN A 240 16.79 2.82 -3.53
C ASN A 240 15.99 2.97 -4.81
N ASP A 241 16.66 3.15 -5.95
CA ASP A 241 16.00 3.33 -7.25
C ASP A 241 15.04 2.16 -7.52
N LEU A 242 15.51 0.91 -7.37
CA LEU A 242 14.69 -0.29 -7.59
C LEU A 242 13.48 -0.32 -6.65
N THR A 243 13.70 -0.06 -5.37
CA THR A 243 12.64 -0.07 -4.35
C THR A 243 11.58 0.98 -4.63
N GLN A 244 11.98 2.20 -4.99
CA GLN A 244 11.06 3.29 -5.33
C GLN A 244 10.25 2.96 -6.59
N HIS A 245 10.92 2.47 -7.63
CA HIS A 245 10.29 2.15 -8.91
C HIS A 245 9.28 1.01 -8.76
N TYR A 246 9.68 -0.14 -8.22
CA TYR A 246 8.80 -1.29 -8.12
C TYR A 246 7.66 -1.08 -7.13
N LEU A 247 7.87 -0.41 -5.99
CA LEU A 247 6.75 -0.12 -5.09
C LEU A 247 5.75 0.87 -5.71
N LYS A 248 6.18 1.82 -6.55
CA LYS A 248 5.25 2.64 -7.33
C LYS A 248 4.45 1.78 -8.33
N LEU A 249 5.08 0.83 -9.02
CA LEU A 249 4.35 -0.08 -9.92
C LEU A 249 3.35 -0.97 -9.15
N MET A 250 3.78 -1.58 -8.06
CA MET A 250 2.95 -2.47 -7.26
C MET A 250 1.71 -1.77 -6.69
N THR A 251 1.86 -0.52 -6.28
CA THR A 251 0.76 0.23 -5.65
C THR A 251 -0.31 0.72 -6.64
N LYS A 252 -0.08 0.58 -7.96
CA LYS A 252 -1.12 0.79 -8.98
C LYS A 252 -2.29 -0.19 -8.82
N ASP A 253 -2.00 -1.40 -8.34
CA ASP A 253 -3.00 -2.46 -8.08
C ASP A 253 -3.64 -2.37 -6.68
N GLY A 254 -3.22 -1.41 -5.85
CA GLY A 254 -3.74 -1.19 -4.51
C GLY A 254 -2.69 -1.36 -3.39
N PRO A 255 -3.09 -1.73 -2.18
CA PRO A 255 -2.16 -1.91 -1.07
C PRO A 255 -1.23 -3.12 -1.30
N VAL A 256 0.01 -3.01 -0.82
CA VAL A 256 1.03 -4.05 -0.95
C VAL A 256 1.16 -4.81 0.37
N VAL A 257 1.20 -6.13 0.29
CA VAL A 257 1.42 -7.02 1.44
C VAL A 257 2.77 -7.70 1.29
N PHE A 258 3.68 -7.41 2.21
CA PHE A 258 4.95 -8.10 2.36
C PHE A 258 4.76 -9.32 3.25
N ASN A 259 5.16 -10.49 2.75
CA ASN A 259 5.22 -11.73 3.50
C ASN A 259 6.68 -12.10 3.67
N ILE A 260 7.10 -12.25 4.91
CA ILE A 260 8.49 -12.50 5.27
C ILE A 260 8.62 -13.95 5.70
N ASN A 261 9.42 -14.72 4.97
CA ASN A 261 9.56 -16.16 5.18
C ASN A 261 11.04 -16.57 5.05
N SER A 262 11.48 -17.46 5.94
CA SER A 262 12.72 -18.22 5.77
C SER A 262 12.45 -19.52 5.02
N HIS A 263 13.21 -19.79 3.96
CA HIS A 263 13.20 -21.09 3.31
C HIS A 263 14.20 -22.03 4.00
N GLY A 264 13.71 -23.12 4.61
CA GLY A 264 14.56 -24.13 5.25
C GLY A 264 13.96 -24.73 6.53
N ASN A 265 14.80 -25.39 7.33
CA ASN A 265 14.39 -26.04 8.59
C ASN A 265 14.51 -25.14 9.83
N SER A 266 15.07 -23.93 9.70
CA SER A 266 15.25 -22.99 10.81
C SER A 266 15.27 -21.55 10.31
N ASP A 267 14.45 -20.70 10.92
CA ASP A 267 14.48 -19.26 10.70
C ASP A 267 15.66 -18.66 11.48
N PRO A 268 16.63 -17.99 10.82
CA PRO A 268 17.75 -17.37 11.52
C PRO A 268 17.38 -16.05 12.19
N VAL A 269 16.17 -15.50 12.00
CA VAL A 269 15.77 -14.19 12.51
C VAL A 269 14.93 -14.29 13.79
N ASP A 270 15.30 -13.51 14.81
CA ASP A 270 14.51 -13.29 16.01
C ASP A 270 13.51 -12.15 15.77
N TYR A 271 12.25 -12.49 15.52
CA TYR A 271 11.20 -11.51 15.24
C TYR A 271 10.89 -10.60 16.43
N ASP A 272 11.06 -11.07 17.67
CA ASP A 272 10.73 -10.29 18.87
C ASP A 272 11.73 -9.14 19.12
N THR A 273 12.97 -9.31 18.65
CA THR A 273 14.05 -8.34 18.81
C THR A 273 14.48 -7.65 17.51
N SER A 274 13.96 -8.11 16.37
CA SER A 274 14.07 -7.44 15.08
C SER A 274 12.99 -6.38 14.89
N SER A 275 13.24 -5.41 14.02
CA SER A 275 12.29 -4.35 13.71
C SER A 275 12.28 -3.99 12.23
N VAL A 276 11.16 -3.43 11.80
CA VAL A 276 11.03 -2.77 10.49
C VAL A 276 10.62 -1.33 10.70
N THR A 277 11.19 -0.43 9.91
CA THR A 277 10.73 0.96 9.78
C THR A 277 10.25 1.15 8.36
N ILE A 278 9.03 1.67 8.21
CA ILE A 278 8.48 2.02 6.92
C ILE A 278 7.66 3.31 6.99
N ASP A 279 8.06 4.31 6.22
CA ASP A 279 7.38 5.60 6.10
C ASP A 279 7.25 5.96 4.63
N TYR A 280 6.06 6.41 4.22
CA TYR A 280 5.77 6.69 2.82
C TYR A 280 4.72 7.78 2.63
N ASP A 281 4.76 8.43 1.48
CA ASP A 281 3.76 9.37 1.00
C ASP A 281 2.53 8.60 0.54
N VAL A 282 1.47 8.60 1.34
CA VAL A 282 0.23 7.91 1.00
C VAL A 282 -0.48 8.68 -0.10
N LYS A 283 -0.99 7.97 -1.11
CA LYS A 283 -1.90 8.61 -2.06
C LYS A 283 -3.16 9.07 -1.31
N ALA A 284 -3.64 10.26 -1.66
CA ALA A 284 -4.70 10.92 -0.90
C ALA A 284 -6.01 10.13 -0.94
N GLY A 285 -6.73 10.08 0.19
CA GLY A 285 -8.09 9.53 0.29
C GLY A 285 -8.24 8.28 1.18
N GLY A 286 -7.14 7.65 1.58
CA GLY A 286 -7.19 6.54 2.53
C GLY A 286 -7.75 6.97 3.89
N ILE A 287 -8.53 6.11 4.52
CA ILE A 287 -9.19 6.47 5.79
C ILE A 287 -8.24 6.25 6.96
N THR A 288 -7.95 7.34 7.68
CA THR A 288 -7.26 7.32 8.98
C THR A 288 -8.23 7.44 10.15
N TYR A 289 -9.49 7.78 9.88
CA TYR A 289 -10.55 7.90 10.87
C TYR A 289 -11.93 7.87 10.22
N LEU A 290 -12.79 6.92 10.61
CA LEU A 290 -14.21 6.95 10.23
C LEU A 290 -15.06 7.71 11.24
N HIS A 291 -15.83 8.70 10.78
CA HIS A 291 -16.83 9.39 11.59
C HIS A 291 -18.19 9.37 10.90
N VAL A 292 -19.20 8.84 11.58
CA VAL A 292 -20.60 8.88 11.12
C VAL A 292 -21.39 9.78 12.04
N THR A 293 -22.00 10.81 11.47
CA THR A 293 -22.86 11.75 12.20
C THR A 293 -24.26 11.80 11.60
N GLN A 294 -25.26 12.01 12.45
CA GLN A 294 -26.59 12.38 12.03
C GLN A 294 -26.75 13.91 12.14
N ASN A 295 -27.22 14.51 11.05
CA ASN A 295 -27.54 15.93 10.94
C ASN A 295 -28.98 16.08 10.44
N GLU A 296 -29.66 17.13 10.86
CA GLU A 296 -30.98 17.52 10.35
C GLU A 296 -30.84 18.85 9.62
N LEU A 297 -31.44 18.92 8.44
CA LEU A 297 -31.40 20.09 7.57
C LEU A 297 -32.83 20.55 7.32
N ASN A 298 -33.04 21.85 7.44
CA ASN A 298 -34.27 22.52 7.05
C ASN A 298 -34.02 23.25 5.73
N ILE A 299 -34.88 22.98 4.75
CA ILE A 299 -34.83 23.60 3.43
C ILE A 299 -36.05 24.48 3.26
N ASP A 300 -35.80 25.77 3.06
CA ASP A 300 -36.81 26.79 2.83
C ASP A 300 -36.57 27.51 1.52
N ILE A 301 -37.66 27.87 0.84
CA ILE A 301 -37.61 28.84 -0.25
C ILE A 301 -37.62 30.21 0.40
N ILE A 302 -36.62 31.02 0.08
CA ILE A 302 -36.50 32.40 0.57
C ILE A 302 -36.78 33.38 -0.58
N GLU A 303 -37.56 34.42 -0.27
CA GLU A 303 -37.86 35.54 -1.17
C GLU A 303 -36.71 36.55 -1.22
#